data_AF-A0AAD5PMZ4-F1
#
_entry.id   AF-A0AAD5PMZ4-F1
#
_cell.length_a   1.000
_cell.length_b   1.000
_cell.length_c   1.000
_cell.angle_alpha   90.00
_cell.angle_beta   90.00
_cell.angle_gamma   90.00
#
_symmetry.space_group_name_H-M   'P 1'
#
loop_
_entity.id
_entity.type
_entity.pdbx_description
1 polymer ?
#
loop_
_entity_poly.entity_id
_entity_poly.type
_entity_poly.pdbx_seq_one_letter_code
_entity_poly.pdbx_strand_id
1 'polypeptide(L)'
;MKAQENRDPRGYIISADQPDFTTAIRFLNALIRTGVSVQKATSPFTVAGKNYPAGSYVVKTAQAFRPHILDMFEPQDHPNDFKYEGGPPIAPYDAAGWTLAYLMNVKFDRIQDAFSGPFEQLPYGELLKPTPKALPNGGGYTLSAAANESFTAVNQLLKAGAEVYRNPTDGSFYVPASAKANSILAKDSFGMKITATQKPANAIKIAPARIALWDTYGGSMDSGWIRFIMEQFNFDATVIYAADIDAGKLKDKYDVIIFVDGSIPAYSATPPANRAVTPAAETIPAEFRSRLGRVTQEKSIPQLKAFLEAGGQIVAIGTATNLAAHLNLPVRNALVEIVNGTERRLPAEKYYVPGSVLRVAVDTKAPASWGLESATDVYFDNSPVFK
;
A
#
# COMPACT_ATOMS: atom_id res chain seq x y z
N MET A 1 -0.99 36.60 5.92
CA MET A 1 -2.44 36.34 5.78
C MET A 1 -3.11 36.47 7.14
N LYS A 2 -4.28 37.13 7.24
CA LYS A 2 -4.96 37.41 8.53
C LYS A 2 -5.94 36.31 8.97
N ALA A 3 -6.49 35.55 8.03
CA ALA A 3 -7.38 34.43 8.32
C ALA A 3 -6.57 33.23 8.83
N GLN A 4 -7.05 32.57 9.88
CA GLN A 4 -6.31 31.52 10.58
C GLN A 4 -6.10 30.27 9.71
N GLU A 5 -7.10 29.92 8.92
CA GLU A 5 -7.10 28.84 7.93
C GLU A 5 -5.98 29.00 6.88
N ASN A 6 -5.65 30.25 6.53
CA ASN A 6 -4.67 30.59 5.50
C ASN A 6 -3.26 30.85 6.07
N ARG A 7 -3.05 30.55 7.35
CA ARG A 7 -1.71 30.63 7.97
C ARG A 7 -0.98 29.32 7.76
N ASP A 8 0.22 29.41 7.20
CA ASP A 8 1.15 28.29 7.21
C ASP A 8 1.46 27.83 8.65
N PRO A 9 1.66 26.53 8.86
CA PRO A 9 2.11 26.01 10.13
C PRO A 9 3.54 26.46 10.48
N ARG A 10 3.81 26.55 11.78
CA ARG A 10 5.13 26.78 12.39
C ARG A 10 5.88 25.47 12.65
N GLY A 11 5.17 24.34 12.61
CA GLY A 11 5.77 23.03 12.65
C GLY A 11 4.71 21.93 12.77
N TYR A 12 5.20 20.71 12.71
CA TYR A 12 4.43 19.50 12.81
C TYR A 12 4.94 18.66 13.98
N ILE A 13 4.03 18.02 14.70
CA ILE A 13 4.36 17.10 15.79
C ILE A 13 3.90 15.70 15.39
N ILE A 14 4.83 14.74 15.40
CA ILE A 14 4.60 13.34 15.09
C ILE A 14 4.71 12.57 16.40
N SER A 15 3.58 12.16 16.96
CA SER A 15 3.52 11.55 18.28
C SER A 15 4.12 10.14 18.30
N ALA A 16 4.86 9.81 19.36
CA ALA A 16 5.52 8.50 19.50
C ALA A 16 4.60 7.34 19.87
N ASP A 17 3.34 7.61 20.17
CA ASP A 17 2.31 6.64 20.55
C ASP A 17 1.30 6.34 19.41
N GLN A 18 1.54 6.86 18.20
CA GLN A 18 0.70 6.53 17.05
C GLN A 18 0.78 5.03 16.67
N PRO A 19 -0.26 4.47 16.01
CA PRO A 19 -0.38 3.03 15.78
C PRO A 19 0.80 2.39 15.03
N ASP A 20 1.30 3.06 13.98
CA ASP A 20 2.43 2.62 13.17
C ASP A 20 3.57 3.66 13.22
N PHE A 21 4.24 3.71 14.37
CA PHE A 21 5.35 4.64 14.56
C PHE A 21 6.57 4.32 13.68
N THR A 22 6.74 3.07 13.28
CA THR A 22 7.83 2.64 12.40
C THR A 22 7.68 3.17 10.98
N THR A 23 6.46 3.21 10.45
CA THR A 23 6.17 3.94 9.20
C THR A 23 6.42 5.45 9.37
N ALA A 24 6.09 6.05 10.51
CA ALA A 24 6.43 7.45 10.79
C ALA A 24 7.95 7.71 10.83
N ILE A 25 8.76 6.76 11.35
CA ILE A 25 10.23 6.81 11.25
C ILE A 25 10.70 6.77 9.79
N ARG A 26 10.10 5.91 8.95
CA ARG A 26 10.43 5.86 7.51
C ARG A 26 10.14 7.18 6.81
N PHE A 27 9.01 7.81 7.13
CA PHE A 27 8.66 9.13 6.62
C PHE A 27 9.64 10.21 7.07
N LEU A 28 9.99 10.26 8.36
CA LEU A 28 11.02 11.16 8.88
C LEU A 28 12.37 10.94 8.19
N ASN A 29 12.73 9.69 7.91
CA ASN A 29 13.95 9.36 7.15
C ASN A 29 13.88 9.84 5.70
N ALA A 30 12.71 9.85 5.06
CA ALA A 30 12.54 10.44 3.74
C ALA A 30 12.83 11.96 3.78
N LEU A 31 12.34 12.66 4.80
CA LEU A 31 12.65 14.09 5.03
C LEU A 31 14.14 14.33 5.33
N ILE A 32 14.75 13.51 6.18
CA ILE A 32 16.17 13.64 6.53
C ILE A 32 17.06 13.47 5.29
N ARG A 33 16.70 12.54 4.39
CA ARG A 33 17.42 12.33 3.12
C ARG A 33 17.39 13.55 2.20
N THR A 34 16.37 14.41 2.32
CA THR A 34 16.27 15.65 1.53
C THR A 34 16.87 16.87 2.25
N GLY A 35 17.47 16.69 3.43
CA GLY A 35 18.13 17.74 4.19
C GLY A 35 17.24 18.45 5.21
N VAL A 36 16.01 17.98 5.43
CA VAL A 36 15.12 18.52 6.45
C VAL A 36 15.65 18.19 7.84
N SER A 37 15.76 19.23 8.67
CA SER A 37 16.04 19.12 10.09
C SER A 37 14.81 18.59 10.85
N VAL A 38 15.07 17.60 11.71
CA VAL A 38 14.09 16.98 12.60
C VAL A 38 14.59 17.09 14.04
N GLN A 39 13.67 17.35 14.97
CA GLN A 39 13.94 17.39 16.41
C GLN A 39 13.23 16.22 17.10
N LYS A 40 13.74 15.79 18.26
CA LYS A 40 13.15 14.77 19.10
C LYS A 40 12.89 15.31 20.50
N ALA A 41 11.72 15.04 21.06
CA ALA A 41 11.41 15.41 22.45
C ALA A 41 12.13 14.48 23.44
N THR A 42 12.90 15.04 24.37
CA THR A 42 13.64 14.29 25.40
C THR A 42 12.80 13.96 26.63
N SER A 43 11.71 14.70 26.85
CA SER A 43 10.71 14.44 27.91
C SER A 43 9.29 14.74 27.40
N PRO A 44 8.23 14.28 28.12
CA PRO A 44 6.86 14.61 27.76
C PRO A 44 6.61 16.13 27.75
N PHE A 45 5.75 16.61 26.86
CA PHE A 45 5.48 18.04 26.69
C PHE A 45 4.04 18.30 26.22
N THR A 46 3.60 19.56 26.29
CA THR A 46 2.25 19.96 25.91
C THR A 46 2.32 21.09 24.88
N VAL A 47 1.54 20.99 23.80
CA VAL A 47 1.36 22.06 22.80
C VAL A 47 -0.12 22.15 22.47
N ALA A 48 -0.67 23.37 22.42
CA ALA A 48 -2.08 23.62 22.10
C ALA A 48 -3.07 22.76 22.94
N GLY A 49 -2.75 22.50 24.21
CA GLY A 49 -3.58 21.70 25.12
C GLY A 49 -3.49 20.18 24.93
N LYS A 50 -2.72 19.68 23.95
CA LYS A 50 -2.46 18.26 23.73
C LYS A 50 -1.13 17.83 24.33
N ASN A 51 -1.13 16.69 25.02
CA ASN A 51 0.07 16.10 25.61
C ASN A 51 0.74 15.13 24.63
N TYR A 52 2.07 15.18 24.59
CA TYR A 52 2.90 14.34 23.75
C TYR A 52 3.92 13.58 24.59
N PRO A 53 4.12 12.27 24.36
CA PRO A 53 5.12 11.50 25.07
C PRO A 53 6.54 11.89 24.65
N ALA A 54 7.50 11.60 25.53
CA ALA A 54 8.92 11.62 25.18
C ALA A 54 9.19 10.72 23.96
N GLY A 55 10.14 11.12 23.12
CA GLY A 55 10.46 10.45 21.87
C GLY A 55 9.59 10.84 20.68
N SER A 56 8.58 11.70 20.87
CA SER A 56 7.84 12.31 19.75
C SER A 56 8.78 13.19 18.92
N TYR A 57 8.53 13.26 17.61
CA TYR A 57 9.35 14.06 16.70
C TYR A 57 8.67 15.37 16.34
N VAL A 58 9.49 16.40 16.10
CA VAL A 58 9.04 17.74 15.74
C VAL A 58 9.77 18.16 14.47
N VAL A 59 8.99 18.57 13.46
CA VAL A 59 9.52 19.16 12.23
C VAL A 59 9.12 20.63 12.20
N LYS A 60 10.06 21.51 12.54
CA LYS A 60 9.83 22.96 12.49
C LYS A 60 9.88 23.45 11.05
N THR A 61 9.00 24.36 10.68
CA THR A 61 9.00 24.97 9.35
C THR A 61 9.90 26.21 9.26
N ALA A 62 10.54 26.61 10.36
CA ALA A 62 11.53 27.69 10.42
C ALA A 62 12.94 27.16 10.07
N GLN A 63 13.08 26.68 8.84
CA GLN A 63 14.33 26.17 8.27
C GLN A 63 14.33 26.35 6.74
N ALA A 64 15.48 26.17 6.08
CA ALA A 64 15.65 26.44 4.65
C ALA A 64 14.66 25.66 3.77
N PHE A 65 14.36 24.41 4.13
CA PHE A 65 13.47 23.52 3.38
C PHE A 65 11.96 23.71 3.67
N ARG A 66 11.55 24.89 4.15
CA ARG A 66 10.14 25.18 4.47
C ARG A 66 9.16 24.77 3.37
N PRO A 67 9.33 25.14 2.08
CA PRO A 67 8.38 24.76 1.04
C PRO A 67 8.26 23.25 0.90
N HIS A 68 9.38 22.53 0.86
CA HIS A 68 9.39 21.08 0.78
C HIS A 68 8.70 20.41 1.98
N ILE A 69 8.86 20.95 3.20
CA ILE A 69 8.13 20.45 4.37
C ILE A 69 6.62 20.63 4.16
N LEU A 70 6.16 21.81 3.71
CA LEU A 70 4.74 22.00 3.44
C LEU A 70 4.23 21.00 2.39
N ASP A 71 4.99 20.75 1.32
CA ASP A 71 4.59 19.77 0.29
C ASP A 71 4.42 18.34 0.84
N MET A 72 5.20 17.97 1.85
CA MET A 72 5.19 16.63 2.42
C MET A 72 4.11 16.41 3.49
N PHE A 73 3.56 17.49 4.07
CA PHE A 73 2.57 17.44 5.16
C PHE A 73 1.21 18.04 4.84
N GLU A 74 1.12 19.00 3.92
CA GLU A 74 -0.12 19.71 3.58
C GLU A 74 -0.78 19.12 2.34
N PRO A 75 -2.12 19.25 2.20
CA PRO A 75 -2.80 18.86 0.98
C PRO A 75 -2.34 19.74 -0.19
N GLN A 76 -2.19 19.10 -1.35
CA GLN A 76 -1.98 19.81 -2.62
C GLN A 76 -3.32 20.34 -3.14
N ASP A 77 -3.31 21.56 -3.67
CA ASP A 77 -4.45 22.16 -4.36
C ASP A 77 -4.08 22.33 -5.83
N HIS A 78 -4.68 21.52 -6.70
CA HIS A 78 -4.51 21.62 -8.13
C HIS A 78 -5.71 22.37 -8.72
N PRO A 79 -5.48 23.45 -9.50
CA PRO A 79 -6.56 24.26 -10.02
C PRO A 79 -7.48 23.45 -10.93
N ASN A 80 -8.78 23.68 -10.79
CA ASN A 80 -9.79 23.09 -11.66
C ASN A 80 -9.97 23.93 -12.93
N ASP A 81 -8.93 23.91 -13.78
CA ASP A 81 -8.87 24.71 -15.01
C ASP A 81 -9.38 23.92 -16.22
N PHE A 82 -10.02 24.61 -17.15
CA PHE A 82 -10.55 24.05 -18.40
C PHE A 82 -9.94 24.75 -19.61
N LYS A 83 -9.77 24.02 -20.71
CA LYS A 83 -9.22 24.60 -21.96
C LYS A 83 -10.09 25.73 -22.53
N TYR A 84 -11.39 25.67 -22.29
CA TYR A 84 -12.43 26.66 -22.62
C TYR A 84 -13.72 26.30 -21.86
N GLU A 85 -14.72 27.19 -21.84
CA GLU A 85 -16.00 26.96 -21.15
C GLU A 85 -16.71 25.70 -21.65
N GLY A 86 -16.96 24.74 -20.75
CA GLY A 86 -17.56 23.44 -21.07
C GLY A 86 -16.63 22.43 -21.76
N GLY A 87 -15.35 22.78 -21.97
CA GLY A 87 -14.34 21.89 -22.54
C GLY A 87 -13.70 20.94 -21.50
N PRO A 88 -12.76 20.07 -21.92
CA PRO A 88 -12.04 19.19 -21.00
C PRO A 88 -11.14 19.96 -20.03
N PRO A 89 -10.90 19.39 -18.83
CA PRO A 89 -9.96 19.95 -17.88
C PRO A 89 -8.53 19.96 -18.43
N ILE A 90 -7.72 20.90 -17.96
CA ILE A 90 -6.29 20.93 -18.21
C ILE A 90 -5.64 19.90 -17.29
N ALA A 91 -5.05 18.87 -17.88
CA ALA A 91 -4.37 17.83 -17.12
C ALA A 91 -3.10 18.38 -16.43
N PRO A 92 -2.76 17.91 -15.22
CA PRO A 92 -1.43 18.14 -14.66
C PRO A 92 -0.36 17.49 -15.56
N TYR A 93 0.89 17.93 -15.40
CA TYR A 93 2.03 17.31 -16.10
C TYR A 93 2.19 15.82 -15.71
N ASP A 94 1.92 15.47 -14.44
CA ASP A 94 2.03 14.12 -13.90
C ASP A 94 0.84 13.78 -12.98
N ALA A 95 0.87 14.26 -11.74
CA ALA A 95 -0.19 14.07 -10.74
C ALA A 95 -0.72 15.43 -10.23
N ALA A 96 -1.88 15.43 -9.59
CA ALA A 96 -2.45 16.56 -8.86
C ALA A 96 -2.16 16.51 -7.35
N GLY A 97 -1.81 15.34 -6.79
CA GLY A 97 -1.46 15.24 -5.37
C GLY A 97 -0.50 14.08 -5.06
N TRP A 98 0.46 14.34 -4.18
CA TRP A 98 1.54 13.41 -3.81
C TRP A 98 2.00 13.58 -2.35
N THR A 99 1.15 14.12 -1.47
CA THR A 99 1.51 14.40 -0.07
C THR A 99 1.92 13.13 0.67
N LEU A 100 3.23 12.99 0.92
CA LEU A 100 3.80 11.74 1.40
C LEU A 100 3.30 11.34 2.80
N ALA A 101 3.06 12.30 3.70
CA ALA A 101 2.50 12.01 5.01
C ALA A 101 1.14 11.30 4.92
N TYR A 102 0.29 11.66 3.94
CA TYR A 102 -1.01 11.04 3.72
C TYR A 102 -0.86 9.65 3.08
N LEU A 103 -0.02 9.54 2.05
CA LEU A 103 0.26 8.27 1.38
C LEU A 103 0.88 7.22 2.32
N MET A 104 1.61 7.66 3.33
CA MET A 104 2.19 6.80 4.37
C MET A 104 1.31 6.68 5.63
N ASN A 105 0.11 7.27 5.63
CA ASN A 105 -0.82 7.31 6.76
C ASN A 105 -0.19 7.77 8.09
N VAL A 106 0.76 8.70 8.01
CA VAL A 106 1.47 9.25 9.18
C VAL A 106 0.53 10.14 9.97
N LYS A 107 0.43 9.90 11.28
CA LYS A 107 -0.36 10.75 12.17
C LYS A 107 0.50 11.91 12.69
N PHE A 108 0.03 13.13 12.47
CA PHE A 108 0.71 14.33 12.90
C PHE A 108 -0.28 15.42 13.29
N ASP A 109 0.16 16.35 14.13
CA ASP A 109 -0.57 17.57 14.44
C ASP A 109 0.11 18.77 13.78
N ARG A 110 -0.69 19.56 13.08
CA ARG A 110 -0.32 20.83 12.44
C ARG A 110 -0.38 21.96 13.48
N ILE A 111 0.75 22.62 13.77
CA ILE A 111 0.80 23.70 14.78
C ILE A 111 1.02 25.05 14.10
N GLN A 112 0.06 25.95 14.24
CA GLN A 112 0.06 27.27 13.55
C GLN A 112 0.76 28.38 14.33
N ASP A 113 0.85 28.25 15.66
CA ASP A 113 1.48 29.23 16.53
C ASP A 113 2.90 28.83 16.90
N ALA A 114 3.68 29.78 17.43
CA ALA A 114 5.00 29.47 17.94
C ALA A 114 4.87 28.50 19.12
N PHE A 115 5.75 27.49 19.16
CA PHE A 115 5.77 26.51 20.24
C PHE A 115 7.22 26.13 20.56
N SER A 116 7.47 25.72 21.79
CA SER A 116 8.76 25.24 22.27
C SER A 116 8.53 24.04 23.19
N GLY A 117 9.60 23.33 23.51
CA GLY A 117 9.56 22.17 24.37
C GLY A 117 10.96 21.62 24.59
N PRO A 118 11.09 20.47 25.27
CA PRO A 118 12.35 19.79 25.53
C PRO A 118 12.84 19.09 24.26
N PHE A 119 13.08 19.85 23.20
CA PHE A 119 13.42 19.34 21.87
C PHE A 119 14.93 19.36 21.67
N GLU A 120 15.48 18.21 21.30
CA GLU A 120 16.87 18.08 20.87
C GLU A 120 16.92 18.00 19.35
N GLN A 121 17.81 18.79 18.75
CA GLN A 121 18.07 18.76 17.32
C GLN A 121 18.84 17.49 16.96
N LEU A 122 18.32 16.71 16.02
CA LEU A 122 19.04 15.54 15.53
C LEU A 122 20.16 15.97 14.56
N PRO A 123 21.26 15.19 14.47
CA PRO A 123 22.30 15.42 13.47
C PRO A 123 21.74 15.39 12.05
N TYR A 124 22.21 16.31 11.20
CA TYR A 124 21.79 16.38 9.81
C TYR A 124 22.20 15.13 9.04
N GLY A 125 21.28 14.58 8.24
CA GLY A 125 21.53 13.43 7.38
C GLY A 125 21.62 12.08 8.12
N GLU A 126 21.59 12.07 9.46
CA GLU A 126 21.62 10.82 10.22
C GLU A 126 20.23 10.17 10.23
N LEU A 127 20.13 8.98 9.64
CA LEU A 127 18.88 8.25 9.57
C LEU A 127 18.48 7.72 10.95
N LEU A 128 17.22 7.96 11.29
CA LEU A 128 16.57 7.39 12.44
C LEU A 128 16.48 5.88 12.33
N LYS A 129 16.78 5.22 13.44
CA LYS A 129 16.50 3.79 13.63
C LYS A 129 15.33 3.68 14.61
N PRO A 130 14.33 2.84 14.32
CA PRO A 130 13.32 2.50 15.32
C PRO A 130 14.01 1.99 16.59
N THR A 131 13.61 2.49 17.75
CA THR A 131 14.18 2.02 19.02
C THR A 131 13.50 0.72 19.41
N PRO A 132 14.24 -0.40 19.48
CA PRO A 132 13.67 -1.68 19.90
C PRO A 132 13.21 -1.57 21.35
N LYS A 133 12.07 -2.16 21.67
CA LYS A 133 11.65 -2.38 23.05
C LYS A 133 11.91 -3.84 23.39
N ALA A 134 12.36 -4.09 24.62
CA ALA A 134 12.49 -5.44 25.13
C ALA A 134 11.14 -6.17 24.99
N LEU A 135 11.20 -7.44 24.60
CA LEU A 135 9.98 -8.24 24.53
C LEU A 135 9.35 -8.34 25.93
N PRO A 136 8.04 -8.14 26.05
CA PRO A 136 7.36 -8.26 27.33
C PRO A 136 7.37 -9.72 27.79
N ASN A 137 7.45 -9.96 29.10
CA ASN A 137 7.32 -11.30 29.65
C ASN A 137 5.89 -11.83 29.43
N GLY A 138 5.75 -13.04 28.88
CA GLY A 138 4.43 -13.66 28.66
C GLY A 138 4.49 -14.99 27.91
N GLY A 139 3.36 -15.69 27.86
CA GLY A 139 3.21 -16.96 27.12
C GLY A 139 3.06 -16.80 25.60
N GLY A 140 2.89 -15.57 25.13
CA GLY A 140 2.82 -15.23 23.71
C GLY A 140 2.70 -13.73 23.51
N TYR A 141 2.71 -13.33 22.24
CA TYR A 141 2.80 -11.94 21.80
C TYR A 141 1.70 -11.59 20.82
N THR A 142 1.19 -10.36 20.92
CA THR A 142 0.34 -9.75 19.88
C THR A 142 1.18 -8.83 19.00
N LEU A 143 1.02 -8.97 17.69
CA LEU A 143 1.51 -8.04 16.67
C LEU A 143 0.29 -7.40 15.99
N SER A 144 0.20 -6.07 16.01
CA SER A 144 -0.96 -5.34 15.47
C SER A 144 -1.06 -5.46 13.94
N ALA A 145 -2.26 -5.61 13.39
CA ALA A 145 -2.47 -5.52 11.94
C ALA A 145 -2.27 -4.10 11.40
N ALA A 146 -2.30 -3.08 12.27
CA ALA A 146 -2.09 -1.68 11.88
C ALA A 146 -0.62 -1.31 11.66
N ALA A 147 0.32 -2.15 12.10
CA ALA A 147 1.76 -1.90 11.94
C ALA A 147 2.32 -2.73 10.78
N ASN A 148 2.92 -2.06 9.80
CA ASN A 148 3.51 -2.71 8.63
C ASN A 148 4.58 -3.75 9.01
N GLU A 149 5.40 -3.46 10.02
CA GLU A 149 6.48 -4.33 10.50
C GLU A 149 5.97 -5.67 11.08
N SER A 150 4.69 -5.75 11.47
CA SER A 150 4.07 -7.01 11.87
C SER A 150 4.09 -8.03 10.74
N PHE A 151 3.86 -7.60 9.50
CA PHE A 151 3.84 -8.50 8.34
C PHE A 151 5.23 -9.05 8.02
N THR A 152 6.26 -8.19 8.07
CA THR A 152 7.66 -8.63 7.93
C THR A 152 8.04 -9.63 9.02
N ALA A 153 7.67 -9.36 10.28
CA ALA A 153 7.96 -10.26 11.40
C ALA A 153 7.26 -11.61 11.24
N VAL A 154 5.98 -11.61 10.85
CA VAL A 154 5.20 -12.83 10.61
C VAL A 154 5.81 -13.66 9.49
N ASN A 155 6.22 -13.04 8.38
CA ASN A 155 6.86 -13.76 7.29
C ASN A 155 8.18 -14.40 7.73
N GLN A 156 9.02 -13.70 8.51
CA GLN A 156 10.24 -14.28 9.07
C GLN A 156 9.97 -15.41 10.06
N LEU A 157 8.95 -15.27 10.92
CA LEU A 157 8.53 -16.30 11.87
C LEU A 157 8.06 -17.56 11.15
N LEU A 158 7.17 -17.42 10.17
CA LEU A 158 6.65 -18.55 9.39
C LEU A 158 7.75 -19.22 8.58
N LYS A 159 8.66 -18.46 7.97
CA LYS A 159 9.83 -18.99 7.25
C LYS A 159 10.76 -19.80 8.16
N ALA A 160 10.88 -19.40 9.43
CA ALA A 160 11.60 -20.16 10.43
C ALA A 160 10.81 -21.37 10.97
N GLY A 161 9.54 -21.54 10.60
CA GLY A 161 8.66 -22.59 11.11
C GLY A 161 8.17 -22.33 12.54
N ALA A 162 8.08 -21.08 12.97
CA ALA A 162 7.36 -20.71 14.19
C ALA A 162 5.84 -20.73 13.95
N GLU A 163 5.07 -20.97 15.01
CA GLU A 163 3.62 -20.89 14.92
C GLU A 163 3.16 -19.44 14.94
N VAL A 164 2.24 -19.08 14.05
CA VAL A 164 1.57 -17.79 14.03
C VAL A 164 0.08 -18.04 13.86
N TYR A 165 -0.72 -17.24 14.54
CA TYR A 165 -2.17 -17.27 14.46
C TYR A 165 -2.69 -15.87 14.11
N ARG A 166 -3.84 -15.80 13.44
CA ARG A 166 -4.57 -14.56 13.16
C ARG A 166 -5.80 -14.50 14.09
N ASN A 167 -5.98 -13.38 14.78
CA ASN A 167 -7.19 -13.09 15.54
C ASN A 167 -8.27 -12.59 14.58
N PRO A 168 -9.40 -13.30 14.40
CA PRO A 168 -10.44 -12.88 13.46
C PRO A 168 -11.26 -11.67 13.96
N THR A 169 -11.06 -11.22 15.19
CA THR A 169 -11.77 -10.07 15.76
C THR A 169 -11.23 -8.74 15.23
N ASP A 170 -9.91 -8.60 15.18
CA ASP A 170 -9.22 -7.35 14.86
C ASP A 170 -8.08 -7.52 13.83
N GLY A 171 -7.88 -8.75 13.34
CA GLY A 171 -6.79 -9.13 12.48
C GLY A 171 -5.41 -9.11 13.13
N SER A 172 -5.24 -8.83 14.41
CA SER A 172 -3.90 -8.94 15.01
C SER A 172 -3.33 -10.36 14.88
N PHE A 173 -2.01 -10.46 14.87
CA PHE A 173 -1.32 -11.75 14.91
C PHE A 173 -1.01 -12.14 16.35
N TYR A 174 -1.20 -13.40 16.68
CA TYR A 174 -0.74 -14.01 17.92
C TYR A 174 0.42 -14.97 17.63
N VAL A 175 1.50 -14.82 18.40
CA VAL A 175 2.71 -15.66 18.29
C VAL A 175 2.99 -16.27 19.66
N PRO A 176 2.92 -17.60 19.83
CA PRO A 176 3.32 -18.25 21.08
C PRO A 176 4.79 -17.97 21.42
N ALA A 177 5.07 -17.76 22.70
CA ALA A 177 6.45 -17.58 23.16
C ALA A 177 7.23 -18.88 22.97
N SER A 178 8.37 -18.78 22.29
CA SER A 178 9.30 -19.89 22.06
C SER A 178 10.69 -19.32 21.84
N ALA A 179 11.76 -20.11 22.03
CA ALA A 179 13.13 -19.64 21.79
C ALA A 179 13.30 -19.04 20.37
N LYS A 180 12.67 -19.67 19.38
CA LYS A 180 12.65 -19.22 17.98
C LYS A 180 11.89 -17.90 17.81
N ALA A 181 10.67 -17.82 18.32
CA ALA A 181 9.87 -16.59 18.23
C ALA A 181 10.57 -15.43 18.94
N ASN A 182 11.11 -15.67 20.14
CA ASN A 182 11.83 -14.67 20.92
C ASN A 182 13.08 -14.19 20.18
N SER A 183 13.88 -15.08 19.60
CA SER A 183 15.08 -14.71 18.84
C SER A 183 14.75 -13.85 17.61
N ILE A 184 13.64 -14.11 16.93
CA ILE A 184 13.22 -13.33 15.77
C ILE A 184 12.65 -11.99 16.22
N LEU A 185 11.69 -11.99 17.15
CA LEU A 185 11.00 -10.78 17.59
C LEU A 185 11.87 -9.83 18.43
N ALA A 186 12.94 -10.33 19.06
CA ALA A 186 13.90 -9.50 19.78
C ALA A 186 14.90 -8.77 18.86
N LYS A 187 14.84 -8.98 17.53
CA LYS A 187 15.70 -8.25 16.60
C LYS A 187 15.35 -6.77 16.59
N ASP A 188 16.40 -5.95 16.62
CA ASP A 188 16.31 -4.49 16.66
C ASP A 188 15.58 -3.86 15.46
N SER A 189 15.34 -4.63 14.40
CA SER A 189 14.79 -4.16 13.13
C SER A 189 13.28 -3.94 13.12
N PHE A 190 12.51 -4.52 14.03
CA PHE A 190 11.04 -4.43 13.91
C PHE A 190 10.47 -3.14 14.48
N GLY A 191 11.05 -2.54 15.52
CA GLY A 191 10.66 -1.22 16.04
C GLY A 191 9.21 -1.01 16.52
N MET A 192 8.33 -1.99 16.28
CA MET A 192 6.91 -1.94 16.54
C MET A 192 6.59 -2.27 18.01
N LYS A 193 5.41 -1.85 18.46
CA LYS A 193 4.91 -2.20 19.79
C LYS A 193 4.46 -3.66 19.81
N ILE A 194 5.11 -4.46 20.64
CA ILE A 194 4.72 -5.85 20.92
C ILE A 194 4.17 -5.92 22.34
N THR A 195 3.03 -6.58 22.52
CA THR A 195 2.39 -6.76 23.84
C THR A 195 2.30 -8.25 24.20
N ALA A 196 2.57 -8.60 25.46
CA ALA A 196 2.33 -9.94 25.95
C ALA A 196 0.83 -10.20 26.04
N THR A 197 0.39 -11.39 25.63
CA THR A 197 -1.02 -11.78 25.68
C THR A 197 -1.18 -13.29 25.84
N GLN A 198 -2.41 -13.72 26.13
CA GLN A 198 -2.84 -15.10 25.99
C GLN A 198 -3.36 -15.34 24.56
N LYS A 199 -3.31 -16.60 24.11
CA LYS A 199 -3.87 -16.98 22.81
C LYS A 199 -5.37 -16.62 22.74
N PRO A 200 -5.82 -15.83 21.75
CA PRO A 200 -7.25 -15.58 21.57
C PRO A 200 -8.02 -16.89 21.31
N ALA A 201 -9.22 -17.02 21.88
CA ALA A 201 -9.99 -18.27 21.86
C ALA A 201 -10.30 -18.78 20.43
N ASN A 202 -10.55 -17.86 19.51
CA ASN A 202 -10.88 -18.13 18.10
C ASN A 202 -9.71 -17.85 17.14
N ALA A 203 -8.47 -17.82 17.64
CA ALA A 203 -7.30 -17.56 16.81
C ALA A 203 -7.08 -18.68 15.78
N ILE A 204 -6.96 -18.29 14.51
CA ILE A 204 -6.82 -19.21 13.37
C ILE A 204 -5.33 -19.37 13.07
N LYS A 205 -4.82 -20.61 13.04
CA LYS A 205 -3.41 -20.86 12.66
C LYS A 205 -3.21 -20.49 11.20
N ILE A 206 -2.15 -19.75 10.90
CA ILE A 206 -1.81 -19.35 9.53
C ILE A 206 -0.53 -20.04 9.04
N ALA A 207 -0.39 -20.12 7.72
CA ALA A 207 0.77 -20.65 7.03
C ALA A 207 1.14 -19.72 5.85
N PRO A 208 2.40 -19.77 5.35
CA PRO A 208 2.78 -19.06 4.13
C PRO A 208 1.89 -19.46 2.96
N ALA A 209 1.42 -18.47 2.19
CA ALA A 209 0.73 -18.72 0.93
C ALA A 209 1.75 -18.95 -0.20
N ARG A 210 1.42 -19.82 -1.15
CA ARG A 210 2.19 -19.94 -2.41
C ARG A 210 1.72 -18.85 -3.38
N ILE A 211 2.46 -17.76 -3.47
CA ILE A 211 2.05 -16.57 -4.21
C ILE A 211 2.65 -16.60 -5.61
N ALA A 212 1.83 -16.33 -6.62
CA ALA A 212 2.29 -15.99 -7.97
C ALA A 212 2.04 -14.52 -8.29
N LEU A 213 2.99 -13.89 -8.98
CA LEU A 213 2.88 -12.53 -9.49
C LEU A 213 3.02 -12.58 -11.02
N TRP A 214 2.02 -12.08 -11.73
CA TRP A 214 2.07 -12.01 -13.19
C TRP A 214 3.10 -10.96 -13.66
N ASP A 215 3.81 -11.30 -14.74
CA ASP A 215 4.64 -10.36 -15.49
C ASP A 215 4.60 -10.67 -17.01
N THR A 216 5.26 -9.84 -17.81
CA THR A 216 5.35 -9.97 -19.26
C THR A 216 6.79 -9.87 -19.76
N TYR A 217 7.04 -10.38 -20.96
CA TYR A 217 8.33 -10.18 -21.61
C TYR A 217 8.58 -8.69 -21.86
N GLY A 218 9.76 -8.19 -21.48
CA GLY A 218 10.08 -6.76 -21.45
C GLY A 218 9.81 -6.10 -20.10
N GLY A 219 9.08 -6.78 -19.20
CA GLY A 219 8.78 -6.34 -17.84
C GLY A 219 7.55 -5.43 -17.76
N SER A 220 6.75 -5.63 -16.72
CA SER A 220 5.74 -4.68 -16.26
C SER A 220 6.31 -3.84 -15.12
N MET A 221 6.20 -2.52 -15.23
CA MET A 221 6.62 -1.59 -14.18
C MET A 221 5.87 -1.88 -12.86
N ASP A 222 4.57 -2.13 -12.93
CA ASP A 222 3.74 -2.37 -11.76
C ASP A 222 4.05 -3.72 -11.12
N SER A 223 4.30 -4.76 -11.93
CA SER A 223 4.83 -6.04 -11.42
C SER A 223 6.13 -5.81 -10.66
N GLY A 224 7.04 -5.01 -11.23
CA GLY A 224 8.30 -4.64 -10.59
C GLY A 224 8.12 -3.97 -9.22
N TRP A 225 7.20 -3.00 -9.12
CA TRP A 225 6.90 -2.33 -7.85
C TRP A 225 6.29 -3.27 -6.81
N ILE A 226 5.34 -4.13 -7.19
CA ILE A 226 4.76 -5.13 -6.29
C ILE A 226 5.83 -6.11 -5.80
N ARG A 227 6.71 -6.56 -6.70
CA ARG A 227 7.84 -7.42 -6.34
C ARG A 227 8.79 -6.74 -5.36
N PHE A 228 9.13 -5.47 -5.59
CA PHE A 228 9.97 -4.71 -4.68
C PHE A 228 9.36 -4.64 -3.27
N ILE A 229 8.05 -4.35 -3.16
CA ILE A 229 7.33 -4.35 -1.89
C ILE A 229 7.39 -5.74 -1.24
N MET A 230 7.09 -6.81 -1.98
CA MET A 230 7.15 -8.19 -1.45
C MET A 230 8.52 -8.53 -0.89
N GLU A 231 9.60 -8.15 -1.58
CA GLU A 231 10.98 -8.36 -1.11
C GLU A 231 11.25 -7.59 0.20
N GLN A 232 10.80 -6.33 0.30
CA GLN A 232 10.93 -5.53 1.54
C GLN A 232 10.19 -6.16 2.74
N PHE A 233 9.05 -6.82 2.47
CA PHE A 233 8.22 -7.47 3.49
C PHE A 233 8.47 -8.97 3.64
N ASN A 234 9.47 -9.51 2.95
CA ASN A 234 9.87 -10.93 2.98
C ASN A 234 8.76 -11.92 2.56
N PHE A 235 7.91 -11.53 1.60
CA PHE A 235 7.04 -12.46 0.91
C PHE A 235 7.83 -13.21 -0.16
N ASP A 236 7.66 -14.54 -0.21
CA ASP A 236 8.25 -15.39 -1.25
C ASP A 236 7.22 -15.56 -2.39
N ALA A 237 7.35 -14.76 -3.46
CA ALA A 237 6.48 -14.80 -4.63
C ALA A 237 7.19 -15.34 -5.88
N THR A 238 6.46 -16.15 -6.67
CA THR A 238 6.94 -16.68 -7.94
C THR A 238 6.45 -15.80 -9.08
N VAL A 239 7.35 -15.24 -9.88
CA VAL A 239 6.97 -14.52 -11.11
C VAL A 239 6.52 -15.53 -12.17
N ILE A 240 5.34 -15.33 -12.75
CA ILE A 240 4.75 -16.21 -13.77
C ILE A 240 4.36 -15.42 -15.02
N TYR A 241 4.29 -16.12 -16.16
CA TYR A 241 3.96 -15.53 -17.45
C TYR A 241 2.73 -16.21 -18.07
N ALA A 242 2.27 -15.70 -19.22
CA ALA A 242 1.09 -16.20 -19.90
C ALA A 242 1.16 -17.72 -20.17
N ALA A 243 2.32 -18.23 -20.58
CA ALA A 243 2.49 -19.66 -20.84
C ALA A 243 2.31 -20.52 -19.58
N ASP A 244 2.72 -20.05 -18.40
CA ASP A 244 2.51 -20.74 -17.13
C ASP A 244 1.03 -20.80 -16.76
N ILE A 245 0.29 -19.73 -17.06
CA ILE A 245 -1.17 -19.64 -16.86
C ILE A 245 -1.89 -20.61 -17.80
N ASP A 246 -1.56 -20.57 -19.09
CA ASP A 246 -2.17 -21.39 -20.14
C ASP A 246 -1.93 -22.88 -19.93
N ALA A 247 -0.83 -23.27 -19.27
CA ALA A 247 -0.56 -24.66 -18.89
C ALA A 247 -1.55 -25.24 -17.86
N GLY A 248 -2.29 -24.39 -17.15
CA GLY A 248 -3.31 -24.79 -16.19
C GLY A 248 -2.75 -25.42 -14.91
N LYS A 249 -3.61 -26.11 -14.16
CA LYS A 249 -3.29 -26.73 -12.85
C LYS A 249 -2.68 -25.75 -11.85
N LEU A 250 -3.14 -24.50 -11.88
CA LEU A 250 -2.55 -23.41 -11.10
C LEU A 250 -2.66 -23.66 -9.59
N LYS A 251 -3.75 -24.28 -9.12
CA LYS A 251 -3.97 -24.54 -7.68
C LYS A 251 -2.98 -25.55 -7.09
N ASP A 252 -2.43 -26.43 -7.93
CA ASP A 252 -1.39 -27.37 -7.53
C ASP A 252 -0.09 -26.65 -7.13
N LYS A 253 0.13 -25.44 -7.65
CA LYS A 253 1.35 -24.65 -7.44
C LYS A 253 1.14 -23.43 -6.56
N TYR A 254 -0.02 -22.79 -6.65
CA TYR A 254 -0.29 -21.48 -6.05
C TYR A 254 -1.59 -21.48 -5.23
N ASP A 255 -1.64 -20.58 -4.26
CA ASP A 255 -2.82 -20.28 -3.46
C ASP A 255 -3.38 -18.90 -3.82
N VAL A 256 -2.50 -17.97 -4.17
CA VAL A 256 -2.85 -16.59 -4.57
C VAL A 256 -2.13 -16.24 -5.87
N ILE A 257 -2.84 -15.61 -6.81
CA ILE A 257 -2.24 -15.02 -8.03
C ILE A 257 -2.55 -13.52 -8.06
N ILE A 258 -1.52 -12.71 -8.29
CA ILE A 258 -1.62 -11.25 -8.31
C ILE A 258 -1.45 -10.77 -9.75
N PHE A 259 -2.41 -9.93 -10.15
CA PHE A 259 -2.49 -9.31 -11.47
C PHE A 259 -2.56 -7.78 -11.30
N VAL A 260 -1.80 -7.07 -12.14
CA VAL A 260 -1.61 -5.61 -12.09
C VAL A 260 -2.06 -4.98 -13.42
N ASP A 261 -1.90 -3.66 -13.59
CA ASP A 261 -2.35 -3.02 -14.83
C ASP A 261 -1.76 -3.65 -16.09
N GLY A 262 -2.61 -3.72 -17.12
CA GLY A 262 -2.28 -4.31 -18.42
C GLY A 262 -2.25 -5.84 -18.44
N SER A 263 -2.47 -6.53 -17.32
CA SER A 263 -2.32 -7.98 -17.27
C SER A 263 -3.51 -8.76 -17.83
N ILE A 264 -4.74 -8.28 -17.61
CA ILE A 264 -5.97 -8.92 -18.07
C ILE A 264 -6.58 -8.07 -19.19
N PRO A 265 -6.76 -8.61 -20.40
CA PRO A 265 -7.35 -7.86 -21.51
C PRO A 265 -8.82 -7.49 -21.21
N ALA A 266 -9.28 -6.39 -21.78
CA ALA A 266 -10.70 -6.05 -21.73
C ALA A 266 -11.56 -7.17 -22.36
N TYR A 267 -12.72 -7.44 -21.79
CA TYR A 267 -13.67 -8.40 -22.35
C TYR A 267 -14.19 -7.91 -23.70
N SER A 268 -14.25 -8.80 -24.68
CA SER A 268 -14.94 -8.54 -25.96
C SER A 268 -15.76 -9.75 -26.38
N ALA A 269 -17.04 -9.52 -26.71
CA ALA A 269 -17.90 -10.53 -27.31
C ALA A 269 -17.45 -10.88 -28.75
N THR A 270 -16.75 -9.97 -29.41
CA THR A 270 -16.14 -10.19 -30.73
C THR A 270 -14.68 -9.73 -30.66
N PRO A 271 -13.76 -10.59 -30.19
CA PRO A 271 -12.36 -10.22 -30.05
C PRO A 271 -11.80 -9.75 -31.40
N PRO A 272 -11.20 -8.55 -31.49
CA PRO A 272 -10.56 -8.12 -32.72
C PRO A 272 -9.40 -9.07 -33.06
N ALA A 273 -9.13 -9.26 -34.36
CA ALA A 273 -7.95 -9.99 -34.80
C ALA A 273 -6.70 -9.42 -34.12
N ASN A 274 -5.94 -10.30 -33.48
CA ASN A 274 -4.86 -10.03 -32.52
C ASN A 274 -3.96 -8.84 -32.94
N ARG A 275 -4.19 -7.64 -32.37
CA ARG A 275 -3.49 -6.39 -32.80
C ARG A 275 -2.14 -6.15 -32.15
N ALA A 276 -1.86 -6.77 -31.00
CA ALA A 276 -0.57 -6.56 -30.35
C ALA A 276 0.49 -7.52 -30.92
N VAL A 277 1.65 -6.97 -31.23
CA VAL A 277 2.80 -7.67 -31.80
C VAL A 277 3.55 -8.37 -30.67
N THR A 278 3.48 -9.70 -30.62
CA THR A 278 4.41 -10.47 -29.80
C THR A 278 5.71 -10.62 -30.60
N PRO A 279 6.89 -10.32 -30.03
CA PRO A 279 8.14 -10.57 -30.73
C PRO A 279 8.24 -12.03 -31.19
N ALA A 280 8.78 -12.24 -32.38
CA ALA A 280 8.94 -13.59 -32.92
C ALA A 280 9.97 -14.36 -32.07
N ALA A 281 9.64 -15.56 -31.61
CA ALA A 281 10.39 -16.26 -30.58
C ALA A 281 11.86 -16.51 -30.96
N GLU A 282 12.13 -16.70 -32.25
CA GLU A 282 13.46 -16.86 -32.84
C GLU A 282 14.36 -15.63 -32.65
N THR A 283 13.76 -14.43 -32.51
CA THR A 283 14.50 -13.17 -32.27
C THR A 283 14.83 -12.97 -30.78
N ILE A 284 14.34 -13.84 -29.91
CA ILE A 284 14.46 -13.73 -28.45
C ILE A 284 15.42 -14.81 -27.94
N PRO A 285 16.37 -14.47 -27.03
CA PRO A 285 17.24 -15.46 -26.40
C PRO A 285 16.43 -16.59 -25.75
N ALA A 286 16.93 -17.82 -25.84
CA ALA A 286 16.19 -19.03 -25.48
C ALA A 286 15.66 -19.01 -24.04
N GLU A 287 16.44 -18.46 -23.12
CA GLU A 287 16.14 -18.28 -21.69
C GLU A 287 14.96 -17.35 -21.40
N PHE A 288 14.55 -16.52 -22.37
CA PHE A 288 13.41 -15.59 -22.22
C PHE A 288 12.19 -15.99 -23.03
N ARG A 289 12.28 -17.00 -23.91
CA ARG A 289 11.16 -17.39 -24.79
C ARG A 289 9.93 -17.85 -24.01
N SER A 290 10.10 -18.45 -22.84
CA SER A 290 8.99 -18.86 -21.96
C SER A 290 8.17 -17.68 -21.41
N ARG A 291 8.71 -16.46 -21.47
CA ARG A 291 8.07 -15.24 -21.00
C ARG A 291 7.19 -14.58 -22.05
N LEU A 292 7.26 -15.04 -23.30
CA LEU A 292 6.50 -14.51 -24.40
C LEU A 292 5.01 -14.85 -24.29
N GLY A 293 4.20 -14.05 -24.95
CA GLY A 293 2.75 -14.19 -24.95
C GLY A 293 2.06 -13.19 -24.05
N ARG A 294 0.75 -13.36 -23.90
CA ARG A 294 -0.12 -12.52 -23.07
C ARG A 294 -1.29 -13.34 -22.59
N VAL A 295 -1.93 -12.88 -21.52
CA VAL A 295 -3.22 -13.43 -21.09
C VAL A 295 -4.24 -13.21 -22.20
N THR A 296 -4.97 -14.25 -22.57
CA THR A 296 -6.02 -14.20 -23.59
C THR A 296 -7.36 -14.68 -23.05
N GLN A 297 -8.45 -14.18 -23.65
CA GLN A 297 -9.82 -14.58 -23.29
C GLN A 297 -10.05 -16.08 -23.56
N GLU A 298 -9.44 -16.62 -24.62
CA GLU A 298 -9.68 -17.97 -25.09
C GLU A 298 -8.86 -19.03 -24.33
N LYS A 299 -7.61 -18.72 -23.95
CA LYS A 299 -6.71 -19.69 -23.31
C LYS A 299 -6.57 -19.49 -21.81
N SER A 300 -6.30 -18.25 -21.40
CA SER A 300 -5.86 -17.96 -20.03
C SER A 300 -7.04 -17.82 -19.07
N ILE A 301 -8.10 -17.11 -19.48
CA ILE A 301 -9.28 -16.88 -18.64
C ILE A 301 -9.93 -18.19 -18.15
N PRO A 302 -10.12 -19.24 -18.99
CA PRO A 302 -10.62 -20.53 -18.50
C PRO A 302 -9.76 -21.16 -17.40
N GLN A 303 -8.43 -21.02 -17.47
CA GLN A 303 -7.52 -21.55 -16.44
C GLN A 303 -7.62 -20.75 -15.13
N LEU A 304 -7.76 -19.41 -15.23
CA LEU A 304 -7.98 -18.56 -14.07
C LEU A 304 -9.33 -18.83 -13.40
N LYS A 305 -10.37 -19.08 -14.19
CA LYS A 305 -11.68 -19.51 -13.70
C LYS A 305 -11.56 -20.84 -12.94
N ALA A 306 -10.92 -21.85 -13.54
CA ALA A 306 -10.72 -23.15 -12.90
C ALA A 306 -9.90 -23.04 -11.59
N PHE A 307 -8.93 -22.12 -11.55
CA PHE A 307 -8.15 -21.83 -10.33
C PHE A 307 -9.03 -21.27 -9.20
N LEU A 308 -9.90 -20.30 -9.51
CA LEU A 308 -10.85 -19.75 -8.54
C LEU A 308 -11.85 -20.81 -8.06
N GLU A 309 -12.40 -21.61 -8.97
CA GLU A 309 -13.32 -22.71 -8.66
C GLU A 309 -12.68 -23.79 -7.77
N ALA A 310 -11.37 -24.00 -7.90
CA ALA A 310 -10.58 -24.89 -7.04
C ALA A 310 -10.19 -24.25 -5.68
N GLY A 311 -10.73 -23.07 -5.35
CA GLY A 311 -10.47 -22.36 -4.10
C GLY A 311 -9.18 -21.52 -4.08
N GLY A 312 -8.60 -21.26 -5.26
CA GLY A 312 -7.54 -20.28 -5.42
C GLY A 312 -8.07 -18.84 -5.27
N GLN A 313 -7.20 -17.90 -4.95
CA GLN A 313 -7.56 -16.49 -4.80
C GLN A 313 -6.82 -15.62 -5.82
N ILE A 314 -7.52 -14.66 -6.43
CA ILE A 314 -6.93 -13.69 -7.34
C ILE A 314 -7.04 -12.29 -6.75
N VAL A 315 -5.92 -11.57 -6.70
CA VAL A 315 -5.88 -10.14 -6.43
C VAL A 315 -5.69 -9.42 -7.76
N ALA A 316 -6.69 -8.66 -8.19
CA ALA A 316 -6.67 -7.90 -9.43
C ALA A 316 -6.62 -6.39 -9.13
N ILE A 317 -5.57 -5.72 -9.59
CA ILE A 317 -5.30 -4.30 -9.35
C ILE A 317 -5.45 -3.53 -10.66
N GLY A 318 -6.13 -2.37 -10.61
CA GLY A 318 -6.35 -1.52 -11.77
C GLY A 318 -7.18 -2.23 -12.86
N THR A 319 -6.75 -2.11 -14.11
CA THR A 319 -7.30 -2.76 -15.31
C THR A 319 -7.28 -4.28 -15.27
N ALA A 320 -6.49 -4.93 -14.38
CA ALA A 320 -6.62 -6.38 -14.17
C ALA A 320 -8.03 -6.80 -13.74
N THR A 321 -8.79 -5.88 -13.14
CA THR A 321 -10.18 -6.09 -12.73
C THR A 321 -11.14 -6.33 -13.90
N ASN A 322 -10.69 -6.17 -15.16
CA ASN A 322 -11.38 -6.70 -16.35
C ASN A 322 -11.77 -8.18 -16.20
N LEU A 323 -11.06 -8.94 -15.37
CA LEU A 323 -11.40 -10.31 -15.01
C LEU A 323 -12.85 -10.45 -14.51
N ALA A 324 -13.39 -9.45 -13.81
CA ALA A 324 -14.77 -9.46 -13.33
C ALA A 324 -15.79 -9.59 -14.47
N ALA A 325 -15.55 -8.89 -15.59
CA ALA A 325 -16.40 -8.97 -16.78
C ALA A 325 -16.27 -10.34 -17.47
N HIS A 326 -15.05 -10.86 -17.60
CA HIS A 326 -14.80 -12.20 -18.15
C HIS A 326 -15.50 -13.32 -17.36
N LEU A 327 -15.61 -13.15 -16.03
CA LEU A 327 -16.25 -14.10 -15.13
C LEU A 327 -17.75 -13.83 -14.91
N ASN A 328 -18.30 -12.78 -15.52
CA ASN A 328 -19.69 -12.34 -15.34
C ASN A 328 -20.06 -12.14 -13.85
N LEU A 329 -19.15 -11.52 -13.07
CA LEU A 329 -19.40 -11.19 -11.67
C LEU A 329 -20.43 -10.05 -11.57
N PRO A 330 -21.26 -10.00 -10.50
CA PRO A 330 -22.31 -9.00 -10.34
C PRO A 330 -21.77 -7.65 -9.83
N VAL A 331 -20.71 -7.16 -10.45
CA VAL A 331 -20.09 -5.87 -10.15
C VAL A 331 -19.90 -5.10 -11.45
N ARG A 332 -20.10 -3.79 -11.42
CA ARG A 332 -19.92 -2.94 -12.59
C ARG A 332 -19.15 -1.68 -12.24
N ASN A 333 -18.47 -1.12 -13.22
CA ASN A 333 -17.82 0.16 -13.05
C ASN A 333 -18.89 1.25 -12.88
N ALA A 334 -18.73 2.10 -11.88
CA ALA A 334 -19.60 3.24 -11.61
C ALA A 334 -19.27 4.43 -12.51
N LEU A 335 -18.05 4.49 -13.07
CA LEU A 335 -17.53 5.57 -13.90
C LEU A 335 -17.81 5.36 -15.39
N VAL A 336 -19.03 4.96 -15.71
CA VAL A 336 -19.49 4.67 -17.07
C VAL A 336 -20.87 5.26 -17.32
N GLU A 337 -21.19 5.50 -18.58
CA GLU A 337 -22.51 5.88 -19.07
C GLU A 337 -22.93 5.00 -20.25
N ILE A 338 -24.25 4.91 -20.48
CA ILE A 338 -24.79 4.20 -21.65
C ILE A 338 -24.94 5.19 -22.80
N VAL A 339 -24.20 4.97 -23.87
CA VAL A 339 -24.29 5.74 -25.12
C VAL A 339 -24.69 4.79 -26.24
N ASN A 340 -25.85 5.03 -26.85
CA ASN A 340 -26.42 4.18 -27.91
C ASN A 340 -26.51 2.70 -27.51
N GLY A 341 -27.00 2.43 -26.29
CA GLY A 341 -27.13 1.07 -25.75
C GLY A 341 -25.80 0.38 -25.39
N THR A 342 -24.67 1.08 -25.49
CA THR A 342 -23.34 0.54 -25.17
C THR A 342 -22.77 1.27 -23.96
N GLU A 343 -22.24 0.52 -23.00
CA GLU A 343 -21.50 1.08 -21.87
C GLU A 343 -20.18 1.70 -22.35
N ARG A 344 -19.95 2.95 -21.95
CA ARG A 344 -18.73 3.71 -22.24
C ARG A 344 -18.23 4.39 -20.99
N ARG A 345 -16.91 4.49 -20.82
CA ARG A 345 -16.31 5.28 -19.74
C ARG A 345 -16.82 6.72 -19.78
N LEU A 346 -17.04 7.32 -18.62
CA LEU A 346 -17.35 8.75 -18.53
C LEU A 346 -16.21 9.57 -19.17
N PRO A 347 -16.55 10.54 -20.04
CA PRO A 347 -15.56 11.45 -20.60
C PRO A 347 -15.02 12.39 -19.51
N ALA A 348 -13.82 12.94 -19.71
CA ALA A 348 -13.13 13.75 -18.70
C ALA A 348 -13.90 15.03 -18.33
N GLU A 349 -14.74 15.54 -19.24
CA GLU A 349 -15.66 16.65 -19.02
C GLU A 349 -16.73 16.33 -17.95
N LYS A 350 -17.03 15.04 -17.71
CA LYS A 350 -18.01 14.59 -16.71
C LYS A 350 -17.37 14.09 -15.42
N TYR A 351 -16.24 13.40 -15.54
CA TYR A 351 -15.50 12.89 -14.40
C TYR A 351 -14.02 12.86 -14.71
N TYR A 352 -13.25 13.65 -13.97
CA TYR A 352 -11.81 13.69 -14.07
C TYR A 352 -11.20 13.80 -12.68
N VAL A 353 -10.49 12.74 -12.29
CA VAL A 353 -9.62 12.74 -11.12
C VAL A 353 -8.28 12.23 -11.63
N PRO A 354 -7.31 13.11 -11.92
CA PRO A 354 -5.94 12.69 -12.23
C PRO A 354 -5.31 12.06 -10.99
N GLY A 355 -4.08 11.56 -11.08
CA GLY A 355 -3.33 11.05 -9.94
C GLY A 355 -3.45 11.96 -8.70
N SER A 356 -4.24 11.55 -7.72
CA SER A 356 -4.66 12.39 -6.59
C SER A 356 -4.69 11.59 -5.30
N VAL A 357 -4.45 12.26 -4.19
CA VAL A 357 -4.69 11.69 -2.86
C VAL A 357 -6.13 11.96 -2.47
N LEU A 358 -6.93 10.89 -2.34
CA LEU A 358 -8.33 10.97 -1.93
C LEU A 358 -8.51 10.34 -0.56
N ARG A 359 -9.43 10.88 0.24
CA ARG A 359 -9.86 10.24 1.49
C ARG A 359 -11.08 9.36 1.24
N VAL A 360 -11.00 8.10 1.63
CA VAL A 360 -12.08 7.12 1.46
C VAL A 360 -12.56 6.59 2.81
N ALA A 361 -13.83 6.20 2.87
CA ALA A 361 -14.36 5.43 3.99
C ALA A 361 -13.99 3.95 3.83
N VAL A 362 -13.64 3.29 4.93
CA VAL A 362 -13.21 1.89 4.95
C VAL A 362 -14.17 1.08 5.81
N ASP A 363 -14.65 -0.04 5.27
CA ASP A 363 -15.32 -1.05 6.09
C ASP A 363 -14.28 -1.80 6.93
N THR A 364 -14.08 -1.40 8.18
CA THR A 364 -13.07 -1.98 9.08
C THR A 364 -13.43 -3.37 9.59
N LYS A 365 -14.63 -3.90 9.25
CA LYS A 365 -15.04 -5.25 9.62
C LYS A 365 -14.60 -6.30 8.60
N ALA A 366 -14.31 -5.89 7.37
CA ALA A 366 -13.83 -6.79 6.34
C ALA A 366 -12.41 -7.31 6.68
N PRO A 367 -12.11 -8.61 6.50
CA PRO A 367 -10.77 -9.14 6.77
C PRO A 367 -9.64 -8.46 5.99
N ALA A 368 -9.94 -7.96 4.78
CA ALA A 368 -8.98 -7.28 3.91
C ALA A 368 -8.54 -5.89 4.40
N SER A 369 -9.29 -5.28 5.33
CA SER A 369 -9.08 -3.93 5.85
C SER A 369 -8.69 -3.92 7.34
N TRP A 370 -8.46 -5.08 7.95
CA TRP A 370 -8.01 -5.14 9.33
C TRP A 370 -6.72 -4.35 9.55
N GLY A 371 -6.72 -3.51 10.59
CA GLY A 371 -5.61 -2.59 10.90
C GLY A 371 -5.78 -1.20 10.30
N LEU A 372 -6.70 -1.00 9.35
CA LEU A 372 -7.04 0.32 8.83
C LEU A 372 -8.05 1.04 9.72
N GLU A 373 -7.99 2.36 9.72
CA GLU A 373 -9.00 3.22 10.34
C GLU A 373 -10.27 3.29 9.47
N SER A 374 -11.37 3.81 10.02
CA SER A 374 -12.64 3.96 9.29
C SER A 374 -12.56 4.95 8.13
N ALA A 375 -11.50 5.75 8.06
CA ALA A 375 -11.14 6.53 6.89
C ALA A 375 -9.63 6.49 6.67
N THR A 376 -9.21 6.40 5.41
CA THR A 376 -7.81 6.40 5.02
C THR A 376 -7.61 7.22 3.75
N ASP A 377 -6.41 7.74 3.57
CA ASP A 377 -6.00 8.35 2.31
C ASP A 377 -5.53 7.26 1.35
N VAL A 378 -5.90 7.38 0.07
CA VAL A 378 -5.50 6.48 -1.01
C VAL A 378 -5.04 7.31 -2.20
N TYR A 379 -4.08 6.79 -2.95
CA TYR A 379 -3.77 7.33 -4.26
C TYR A 379 -4.78 6.78 -5.27
N PHE A 380 -5.50 7.66 -5.95
CA PHE A 380 -6.41 7.32 -7.02
C PHE A 380 -5.88 7.89 -8.33
N ASP A 381 -5.68 7.03 -9.31
CA ASP A 381 -5.36 7.43 -10.68
C ASP A 381 -6.20 6.60 -11.64
N ASN A 382 -7.24 7.23 -12.19
CA ASN A 382 -8.02 6.71 -13.32
C ASN A 382 -8.51 5.25 -13.22
N SER A 383 -8.59 4.72 -12.00
CA SER A 383 -8.87 3.33 -11.71
C SER A 383 -10.38 3.06 -11.73
N PRO A 384 -10.83 1.83 -12.04
CA PRO A 384 -12.24 1.46 -11.95
C PRO A 384 -12.78 1.66 -10.53
N VAL A 385 -14.01 2.16 -10.42
CA VAL A 385 -14.74 2.28 -9.15
C VAL A 385 -15.93 1.36 -9.24
N PHE A 386 -16.04 0.35 -8.37
CA PHE A 386 -17.10 -0.64 -8.46
C PHE A 386 -18.33 -0.28 -7.65
N LYS A 387 -19.50 -0.69 -8.15
CA LYS A 387 -20.80 -0.66 -7.46
C LYS A 387 -21.63 -1.90 -7.74
#